data_AF-A0A7C3UUH3-F1
#
_entry.id   AF-A0A7C3UUH3-F1
#
_cell.length_a   1.000
_cell.length_b   1.000
_cell.length_c   1.000
_cell.angle_alpha   90.00
_cell.angle_beta   90.00
_cell.angle_gamma   90.00
#
_symmetry.space_group_name_H-M   'P 1'
#
loop_
_entity.id
_entity.type
_entity.pdbx_description
1 polymer ?
#
loop_
_entity_poly.entity_id
_entity_poly.type
_entity_poly.pdbx_seq_one_letter_code
_entity_poly.pdbx_strand_id
1 'polypeptide(L)' 'NAKLKVQATVQENQLRVTAKSRDDLQAAIRLLKENDFGLPLQFVNYRTF' A
#
# COMPACT_ATOMS: atom_id res chain seq x y z
N ASN A 1 4.98 4.82 -15.39
CA ASN A 1 4.79 3.42 -14.92
C ASN A 1 5.75 3.10 -13.79
N ALA A 2 5.39 3.45 -12.55
CA ALA A 2 6.07 2.92 -11.38
C ALA A 2 5.85 1.40 -11.37
N LYS A 3 6.86 0.62 -11.77
CA LYS A 3 6.84 -0.87 -11.79
C LYS A 3 6.92 -1.41 -10.35
N LEU A 4 6.08 -0.91 -9.45
CA LEU A 4 6.00 -1.39 -8.08
C LEU A 4 5.42 -2.80 -8.10
N LYS A 5 6.18 -3.79 -7.63
CA LYS A 5 5.72 -5.18 -7.53
C LYS A 5 4.87 -5.36 -6.28
N VAL A 6 3.76 -4.63 -6.24
CA VAL A 6 2.76 -4.68 -5.16
C VAL A 6 1.45 -5.24 -5.71
N GLN A 7 0.81 -6.11 -4.94
CA GLN A 7 -0.54 -6.61 -5.18
C GLN A 7 -1.48 -5.92 -4.20
N ALA A 8 -2.51 -5.27 -4.74
CA ALA A 8 -3.60 -4.71 -3.95
C ALA A 8 -4.83 -5.62 -4.06
N THR A 9 -5.46 -5.91 -2.93
CA THR A 9 -6.69 -6.69 -2.86
C THR A 9 -7.72 -5.93 -2.04
N VAL A 10 -8.91 -5.72 -2.60
CA VAL A 10 -10.02 -5.06 -1.92
C VAL A 10 -10.78 -6.12 -1.11
N GLN A 11 -10.86 -5.92 0.20
CA GLN A 11 -11.59 -6.75 1.15
C GLN A 11 -12.74 -5.92 1.72
N GLU A 12 -13.86 -5.86 1.01
CA GLU A 12 -15.08 -5.09 1.35
C GLU A 12 -14.80 -3.64 1.79
N ASN A 13 -14.46 -3.41 3.06
CA ASN A 13 -14.17 -2.10 3.64
C ASN A 13 -12.67 -1.82 3.86
N GLN A 14 -11.77 -2.73 3.49
CA GLN A 14 -10.32 -2.61 3.72
C GLN A 14 -9.52 -2.92 2.45
N LEU A 15 -8.47 -2.15 2.19
CA LEU A 15 -7.53 -2.43 1.11
C LEU A 15 -6.30 -3.11 1.68
N ARG A 16 -6.06 -4.37 1.28
CA ARG A 16 -4.86 -5.11 1.65
C ARG A 16 -3.80 -4.93 0.56
N VAL A 17 -2.64 -4.42 0.94
CA VAL A 17 -1.48 -4.27 0.04
C VAL A 17 -0.40 -5.26 0.45
N THR A 18 0.01 -6.11 -0.49
CA THR A 18 1.06 -7.12 -0.31
C THR A 18 2.20 -6.85 -1.28
N ALA A 19 3.45 -6.95 -0.82
CA ALA A 19 4.63 -6.77 -1.67
C ALA A 19 5.64 -7.89 -1.39
N LYS A 20 6.45 -8.24 -2.40
CA LYS A 20 7.58 -9.17 -2.21
C LYS A 20 8.79 -8.50 -1.56
N SER A 21 8.96 -7.19 -1.76
CA SER A 21 10.02 -6.39 -1.17
C SER A 21 9.46 -5.35 -0.21
N ARG A 22 10.16 -5.10 0.90
CA ARG A 22 9.84 -4.02 1.83
C ARG A 22 9.95 -2.65 1.15
N ASP A 23 10.88 -2.50 0.22
CA ASP A 23 11.10 -1.23 -0.49
C ASP A 23 9.92 -0.90 -1.40
N ASP A 24 9.38 -1.91 -2.10
CA ASP A 24 8.17 -1.76 -2.93
C ASP A 24 6.96 -1.39 -2.06
N LEU A 25 6.81 -2.02 -0.89
CA LEU A 25 5.73 -1.69 0.06
C LEU A 25 5.84 -0.24 0.53
N GLN A 26 7.04 0.20 0.91
CA GLN A 26 7.28 1.56 1.38
C GLN A 26 7.08 2.59 0.26
N ALA A 27 7.51 2.30 -0.96
CA ALA A 27 7.31 3.18 -2.11
C ALA A 27 5.82 3.31 -2.48
N ALA A 28 5.03 2.23 -2.38
CA ALA A 28 3.58 2.30 -2.56
C ALA A 28 2.90 3.17 -1.48
N ILE A 29 3.31 3.03 -0.21
CA ILE A 29 2.78 3.87 0.89
C ILE A 29 3.13 5.34 0.66
N ARG A 30 4.36 5.64 0.23
CA ARG A 30 4.77 7.03 -0.09
C ARG A 30 3.92 7.60 -1.22
N LEU A 31 3.71 6.84 -2.28
CA LEU A 31 2.89 7.26 -3.41
C LEU A 31 1.44 7.49 -3.00
N LEU A 32 0.87 6.63 -2.14
CA LEU A 32 -0.47 6.81 -1.58
C LEU A 32 -0.57 7.99 -0.60
N LYS A 33 0.53 8.39 0.06
CA LYS A 33 0.58 9.58 0.92
C LYS A 33 0.78 10.87 0.12
N GLU A 34 1.50 10.80 -0.99
CA GLU A 34 1.72 11.93 -1.92
C GLU A 34 0.47 12.21 -2.76
N ASN A 35 -0.30 11.17 -3.10
CA ASN A 35 -1.59 11.33 -3.75
C ASN A 35 -2.64 11.62 -2.68
N ASP A 36 -3.04 12.88 -2.57
CA ASP A 36 -4.00 13.31 -1.58
C ASP A 36 -5.42 12.88 -1.99
N PHE A 37 -5.89 11.76 -1.43
CA PHE A 37 -7.23 11.25 -1.68
C PHE A 37 -8.30 11.91 -0.80
N GLY A 38 -7.93 12.90 0.03
CA GLY A 38 -8.86 13.60 0.92
C GLY A 38 -9.49 12.69 2.00
N LEU A 39 -8.95 11.49 2.18
CA LEU A 39 -9.42 10.48 3.13
C LEU A 39 -8.28 10.11 4.09
N PRO A 40 -8.53 9.97 5.39
CA PRO A 40 -7.53 9.53 6.35
C PRO A 40 -7.19 8.05 6.11
N LEU A 41 -6.16 7.80 5.30
CA LEU A 41 -5.63 6.46 5.05
C LEU A 41 -4.87 5.96 6.29
N GLN A 42 -5.37 4.89 6.91
CA GLN A 42 -4.69 4.21 7.99
C GLN A 42 -3.97 2.97 7.47
N PHE A 43 -2.65 2.95 7.61
CA PHE A 43 -1.83 1.79 7.28
C PHE A 43 -1.63 0.96 8.56
N VAL A 44 -2.43 -0.09 8.70
CA VAL A 44 -2.41 -1.00 9.86
C VAL A 44 -1.97 -2.41 9.46
N ASN A 45 -1.55 -3.22 10.44
CA ASN A 45 -1.14 -4.63 10.23
C ASN A 45 0.04 -4.83 9.27
N TYR A 46 1.18 -4.20 9.55
CA TYR A 46 2.45 -4.55 8.90
C TYR A 46 2.84 -5.99 9.25
N ARG A 47 2.61 -6.91 8.31
CA ARG A 47 3.08 -8.29 8.43
C ARG A 47 4.37 -8.44 7.65
N THR A 48 5.46 -8.61 8.39
CA THR A 48 6.73 -9.06 7.84
C THR A 48 6.67 -10.58 7.79
N PHE A 49 6.89 -11.17 6.62
CA PHE A 49 7.20 -12.59 6.48
C PHE A 49 8.72 -12.77 6.61
#